data_AF-A0A2D8QRT8-F1
#
_entry.id   AF-A0A2D8QRT8-F1
#
_cell.length_a   1.000
_cell.length_b   1.000
_cell.length_c   1.000
_cell.angle_alpha   90.00
_cell.angle_beta   90.00
_cell.angle_gamma   90.00
#
_symmetry.space_group_name_H-M   'P 1'
#
loop_
_entity.id
_entity.type
_entity.pdbx_description
1 polymer ?
#
loop_
_entity_poly.entity_id
_entity_poly.type
_entity_poly.pdbx_seq_one_letter_code
_entity_poly.pdbx_strand_id
1 'polypeptide(L)'
;MAPDEDVSCADLFKLDDKDVLLCISHRMGCRYYIGEWKNEQFYPESHAQMSWVDNTFFAPESVLDDQGRRIMWAWLLDFREFAVRLEQGWSGTMSLPRVLWLENGEMRMDVPEEIERLRYRPKHQENIEVQSDSEIILDDVNGNSLEIKMEFENSSAAEYGIKICCSPDGQEQTVISYNPGDNALKVDTNNSGPEKSPKHVESAPLKLTAGERLQLRIFIDRSVVEVFANNRQAIMRRIYPERSDSTQVRVFASGNSVTVRRLESWHISPSNPY
;
A
#
# COMPACT_ATOMS: atom_id res chain seq x y z
N MET A 1 28.33 2.72 1.24
CA MET A 1 27.50 1.81 2.05
C MET A 1 27.96 1.90 3.48
N ALA A 2 27.03 2.10 4.42
CA ALA A 2 27.34 1.97 5.83
C ALA A 2 27.72 0.50 6.12
N PRO A 3 28.59 0.21 7.11
CA PRO A 3 29.08 -1.15 7.40
C PRO A 3 28.00 -2.20 7.77
N ASP A 4 26.74 -1.81 7.86
CA ASP A 4 25.59 -2.65 8.23
C ASP A 4 24.54 -2.83 7.11
N GLU A 5 24.87 -2.41 5.89
CA GLU A 5 23.98 -2.48 4.72
C GLU A 5 24.46 -3.57 3.74
N ASP A 6 23.64 -4.59 3.51
CA ASP A 6 23.83 -5.60 2.48
C ASP A 6 22.98 -5.32 1.24
N VAL A 7 23.33 -5.95 0.12
CA VAL A 7 22.53 -5.92 -1.12
C VAL A 7 22.21 -7.35 -1.49
N SER A 8 20.96 -7.75 -1.25
CA SER A 8 20.44 -9.08 -1.57
C SER A 8 19.23 -8.95 -2.50
N CYS A 9 18.91 -10.01 -3.26
CA CYS A 9 17.88 -9.98 -4.31
C CYS A 9 18.08 -8.77 -5.23
N ALA A 10 19.32 -8.60 -5.70
CA ALA A 10 19.71 -7.44 -6.48
C ALA A 10 19.17 -7.56 -7.91
N ASP A 11 18.41 -6.56 -8.33
CA ASP A 11 17.87 -6.43 -9.67
C ASP A 11 18.29 -5.07 -10.24
N LEU A 12 19.07 -5.08 -11.32
CA LEU A 12 19.60 -3.88 -11.98
C LEU A 12 18.97 -3.76 -13.36
N PHE A 13 18.24 -2.68 -13.58
CA PHE A 13 17.55 -2.42 -14.84
C PHE A 13 17.54 -0.94 -15.21
N LYS A 14 17.16 -0.64 -16.44
CA LYS A 14 16.96 0.74 -16.91
C LYS A 14 15.50 1.16 -16.81
N LEU A 15 15.28 2.40 -16.39
CA LEU A 15 14.05 3.15 -16.58
C LEU A 15 14.42 4.50 -17.23
N ASP A 16 13.87 4.75 -18.40
CA ASP A 16 14.24 5.89 -19.26
C ASP A 16 15.77 5.99 -19.45
N ASP A 17 16.39 7.10 -19.04
CA ASP A 17 17.82 7.36 -19.15
C ASP A 17 18.62 6.99 -17.88
N LYS A 18 17.99 6.39 -16.87
CA LYS A 18 18.61 6.03 -15.59
C LYS A 18 18.73 4.53 -15.38
N ASP A 19 19.74 4.15 -14.59
CA ASP A 19 19.89 2.81 -14.06
C ASP A 19 19.28 2.76 -12.64
N VAL A 20 18.53 1.70 -12.36
CA VAL A 20 17.85 1.46 -11.10
C VAL A 20 18.36 0.16 -10.51
N LEU A 21 18.90 0.23 -9.29
CA LEU A 21 19.22 -0.93 -8.47
C LEU A 21 18.11 -1.13 -7.44
N LEU A 22 17.29 -2.16 -7.65
CA LEU A 22 16.25 -2.62 -6.74
C LEU A 22 16.82 -3.78 -5.89
N CYS A 23 16.60 -3.76 -4.59
CA CYS A 23 17.13 -4.79 -3.70
C CYS A 23 16.44 -4.81 -2.33
N ILE A 24 16.86 -5.75 -1.48
CA ILE A 24 16.72 -5.62 -0.03
C ILE A 24 18.08 -5.42 0.63
N SER A 25 18.07 -4.77 1.79
CA SER A 25 18.98 -5.12 2.87
C SER A 25 18.19 -5.73 4.01
N HIS A 26 18.72 -6.79 4.62
CA HIS A 26 18.01 -7.53 5.67
C HIS A 26 17.68 -6.65 6.88
N ARG A 27 18.46 -5.59 7.12
CA ARG A 27 18.27 -4.68 8.26
C ARG A 27 17.38 -3.47 7.98
N MET A 28 17.23 -3.05 6.73
CA MET A 28 16.47 -1.81 6.41
C MET A 28 15.40 -2.02 5.32
N GLY A 29 15.15 -3.28 4.92
CA GLY A 29 14.05 -3.68 4.05
C GLY A 29 14.29 -3.43 2.56
N CYS A 30 13.22 -3.64 1.79
CA CYS A 30 13.15 -3.36 0.36
C CYS A 30 13.39 -1.89 0.06
N ARG A 31 14.18 -1.64 -0.98
CA ARG A 31 14.58 -0.29 -1.40
C ARG A 31 15.03 -0.28 -2.84
N TYR A 32 15.27 0.91 -3.34
CA TYR A 32 15.91 1.11 -4.63
C TYR A 32 16.88 2.30 -4.59
N TYR A 33 17.79 2.29 -5.54
CA TYR A 33 18.66 3.41 -5.87
C TYR A 33 18.45 3.77 -7.33
N ILE A 34 18.42 5.07 -7.64
CA ILE A 34 18.43 5.58 -9.01
C ILE A 34 19.79 6.21 -9.23
N GLY A 35 20.39 5.95 -10.39
CA GLY A 35 21.70 6.49 -10.71
C GLY A 35 22.16 6.13 -12.11
N GLU A 36 23.48 6.00 -12.25
CA GLU A 36 24.14 5.72 -13.52
C GLU A 36 25.05 4.51 -13.38
N TRP A 37 24.93 3.56 -14.30
CA TRP A 37 25.91 2.50 -14.50
C TRP A 37 26.95 2.93 -15.54
N LYS A 38 28.21 3.12 -15.12
CA LYS A 38 29.32 3.40 -16.03
C LYS A 38 30.60 2.73 -15.55
N ASN A 39 31.45 2.32 -16.49
CA ASN A 39 32.76 1.70 -16.19
C ASN A 39 32.65 0.55 -15.16
N GLU A 40 31.66 -0.34 -15.33
CA GLU A 40 31.42 -1.49 -14.45
C GLU A 40 31.09 -1.12 -12.98
N GLN A 41 30.64 0.11 -12.74
CA GLN A 41 30.28 0.60 -11.43
C GLN A 41 28.95 1.36 -11.45
N PHE A 42 28.13 1.10 -10.44
CA PHE A 42 26.90 1.85 -10.19
C PHE A 42 27.19 3.07 -9.32
N TYR A 43 26.75 4.25 -9.77
CA TYR A 43 26.87 5.51 -9.06
C TYR A 43 25.47 5.98 -8.64
N PRO A 44 25.05 5.76 -7.38
CA PRO A 44 23.74 6.17 -6.91
C PRO A 44 23.64 7.70 -6.84
N GLU A 45 22.56 8.24 -7.39
CA GLU A 45 22.19 9.66 -7.30
C GLU A 45 21.11 9.88 -6.23
N SER A 46 20.18 8.94 -6.11
CA SER A 46 19.13 8.96 -5.10
C SER A 46 18.83 7.55 -4.57
N HIS A 47 18.13 7.50 -3.43
CA HIS A 47 17.77 6.27 -2.73
C HIS A 47 16.42 6.47 -2.02
N ALA A 48 15.59 5.44 -2.04
CA ALA A 48 14.43 5.38 -1.15
C ALA A 48 14.10 3.95 -0.73
N GLN A 49 13.51 3.84 0.46
CA GLN A 49 12.93 2.61 0.97
C GLN A 49 11.51 2.39 0.41
N MET A 50 11.11 1.12 0.36
CA MET A 50 9.76 0.65 0.04
C MET A 50 9.10 -0.10 1.23
N SER A 51 9.81 -0.19 2.35
CA SER A 51 9.35 -0.61 3.67
C SER A 51 10.16 0.15 4.71
N TRP A 52 9.52 0.67 5.75
CA TRP A 52 10.10 1.72 6.59
C TRP A 52 10.23 1.30 8.05
N VAL A 53 9.39 0.37 8.52
CA VAL A 53 9.29 0.01 9.93
C VAL A 53 9.78 -1.41 10.23
N ASP A 54 9.18 -2.44 9.61
CA ASP A 54 9.42 -3.84 9.99
C ASP A 54 10.02 -4.71 8.87
N ASN A 55 10.29 -4.14 7.70
CA ASN A 55 10.95 -4.80 6.57
C ASN A 55 10.19 -6.03 6.03
N THR A 56 8.87 -6.11 6.24
CA THR A 56 8.03 -7.24 5.79
C THR A 56 7.86 -7.33 4.28
N PHE A 57 7.94 -6.20 3.56
CA PHE A 57 7.95 -6.16 2.09
C PHE A 57 9.37 -6.47 1.61
N PHE A 58 9.53 -7.67 1.05
CA PHE A 58 10.82 -8.36 0.99
C PHE A 58 11.09 -8.97 -0.39
N ALA A 59 12.38 -9.17 -0.72
CA ALA A 59 12.85 -9.81 -1.95
C ALA A 59 12.11 -9.35 -3.22
N PRO A 60 12.21 -8.05 -3.58
CA PRO A 60 11.60 -7.55 -4.79
C PRO A 60 12.32 -8.11 -6.02
N GLU A 61 11.58 -8.42 -7.07
CA GLU A 61 12.12 -8.85 -8.36
C GLU A 61 11.25 -8.24 -9.46
N SER A 62 11.86 -7.94 -10.60
CA SER A 62 11.17 -7.33 -11.72
C SER A 62 11.46 -7.99 -13.07
N VAL A 63 10.55 -7.78 -14.01
CA VAL A 63 10.71 -8.19 -15.40
C VAL A 63 10.33 -7.05 -16.34
N LEU A 64 10.89 -7.08 -17.55
CA LEU A 64 10.41 -6.26 -18.65
C LEU A 64 9.35 -7.07 -19.40
N ASP A 65 8.15 -6.53 -19.54
CA ASP A 65 7.11 -7.17 -20.34
C ASP A 65 7.24 -6.87 -21.84
N ASP A 66 6.35 -7.43 -22.66
CA ASP A 66 6.31 -7.25 -24.11
C ASP A 66 5.81 -5.87 -24.55
N GLN A 67 5.32 -5.05 -23.61
CA GLN A 67 4.90 -3.66 -23.82
C GLN A 67 5.99 -2.66 -23.38
N GLY A 68 7.14 -3.15 -22.90
CA GLY A 68 8.24 -2.32 -22.42
C GLY A 68 8.02 -1.76 -21.01
N ARG A 69 7.04 -2.26 -20.26
CA ARG A 69 6.79 -1.88 -18.86
C ARG A 69 7.69 -2.71 -17.96
N ARG A 70 8.24 -2.07 -16.93
CA ARG A 70 8.95 -2.73 -15.84
C ARG A 70 7.94 -3.17 -14.78
N ILE A 71 7.68 -4.46 -14.66
CA ILE A 71 6.72 -5.02 -13.70
C ILE A 71 7.46 -5.65 -12.53
N MET A 72 7.14 -5.22 -11.31
CA MET A 72 7.77 -5.67 -10.07
C MET A 72 6.77 -6.38 -9.15
N TRP A 73 7.24 -7.41 -8.46
CA TRP A 73 6.59 -8.01 -7.32
C TRP A 73 7.54 -8.05 -6.13
N ALA A 74 6.99 -8.13 -4.93
CA ALA A 74 7.76 -8.47 -3.74
C ALA A 74 7.00 -9.50 -2.91
N TRP A 75 7.75 -10.26 -2.11
CA TRP A 75 7.19 -11.18 -1.14
C TRP A 75 6.86 -10.45 0.16
N LEU A 76 5.64 -10.61 0.65
CA LEU A 76 5.24 -10.18 1.98
C LEU A 76 5.34 -11.32 2.98
N LEU A 77 6.19 -11.13 3.99
CA LEU A 77 6.40 -12.08 5.06
C LEU A 77 5.14 -12.25 5.92
N ASP A 78 4.91 -13.47 6.41
CA ASP A 78 3.86 -13.76 7.40
C ASP A 78 4.50 -14.13 8.73
N PHE A 79 4.26 -13.26 9.72
CA PHE A 79 4.81 -13.35 11.06
C PHE A 79 3.81 -13.86 12.12
N ARG A 80 2.68 -14.47 11.71
CA ARG A 80 1.83 -15.19 12.66
C ARG A 80 2.58 -16.32 13.36
N GLU A 81 2.06 -16.75 14.51
CA GLU A 81 2.60 -17.90 15.24
C GLU A 81 2.76 -19.10 14.30
N PHE A 82 3.85 -19.86 14.49
CA PHE A 82 4.18 -21.00 13.62
C PHE A 82 3.05 -22.04 13.56
N ALA A 83 2.40 -22.33 14.69
CA ALA A 83 1.28 -23.28 14.76
C ALA A 83 0.10 -22.84 13.87
N VAL A 84 -0.23 -21.55 13.84
CA VAL A 84 -1.31 -21.00 13.00
C VAL A 84 -0.97 -21.15 11.52
N ARG A 85 0.27 -20.83 11.13
CA ARG A 85 0.72 -21.00 9.73
C ARG A 85 0.73 -22.47 9.31
N LEU A 86 1.13 -23.37 10.22
CA LEU A 86 1.11 -24.82 9.98
C LEU A 86 -0.31 -25.35 9.81
N GLU A 87 -1.24 -24.91 10.65
CA GLU A 87 -2.66 -25.29 10.56
C GLU A 87 -3.31 -24.79 9.26
N GLN A 88 -2.99 -23.56 8.82
CA GLN A 88 -3.52 -23.01 7.57
C GLN A 88 -2.86 -23.59 6.31
N GLY A 89 -1.68 -24.20 6.44
CA GLY A 89 -0.98 -24.88 5.35
C GLY A 89 -0.24 -23.94 4.37
N TRP A 90 -0.15 -22.64 4.65
CA TRP A 90 0.59 -21.67 3.84
C TRP A 90 1.07 -20.48 4.68
N SER A 91 2.06 -19.74 4.16
CA SER A 91 2.66 -18.59 4.85
C SER A 91 3.26 -17.61 3.84
N GLY A 92 2.88 -16.33 3.97
CA GLY A 92 3.33 -15.25 3.10
C GLY A 92 2.63 -15.24 1.75
N THR A 93 2.70 -14.10 1.06
CA THR A 93 2.08 -13.90 -0.26
C THR A 93 2.91 -12.96 -1.10
N MET A 94 2.81 -13.06 -2.42
CA MET A 94 3.34 -12.02 -3.30
C MET A 94 2.43 -10.79 -3.26
N SER A 95 3.02 -9.62 -3.50
CA SER A 95 2.29 -8.39 -3.77
C SER A 95 1.50 -8.47 -5.07
N LEU A 96 0.59 -7.53 -5.26
CA LEU A 96 0.12 -7.17 -6.59
C LEU A 96 1.33 -6.77 -7.46
N PRO A 97 1.24 -7.03 -8.78
CA PRO A 97 2.21 -6.48 -9.72
C PRO A 97 2.22 -4.96 -9.65
N ARG A 98 3.41 -4.37 -9.77
CA ARG A 98 3.61 -2.91 -9.81
C ARG A 98 4.32 -2.54 -11.09
N VAL A 99 3.68 -1.70 -11.91
CA VAL A 99 4.37 -1.04 -13.02
C VAL A 99 5.26 0.05 -12.42
N LEU A 100 6.55 0.05 -12.76
CA LEU A 100 7.52 1.04 -12.32
C LEU A 100 7.88 1.99 -13.47
N TRP A 101 7.94 3.29 -13.18
CA TRP A 101 8.44 4.31 -14.10
C TRP A 101 9.09 5.46 -13.33
N LEU A 102 9.83 6.32 -14.03
CA LEU A 102 10.37 7.55 -13.46
C LEU A 102 9.51 8.74 -13.88
N GLU A 103 9.28 9.65 -12.93
CA GLU A 103 8.68 10.94 -13.20
C GLU A 103 9.44 12.00 -12.40
N ASN A 104 9.99 13.00 -13.10
CA ASN A 104 10.83 14.04 -12.50
C ASN A 104 12.02 13.49 -11.66
N GLY A 105 12.57 12.35 -12.08
CA GLY A 105 13.71 11.69 -11.39
C GLY A 105 13.33 10.90 -10.14
N GLU A 106 12.04 10.77 -9.84
CA GLU A 106 11.53 9.97 -8.73
C GLU A 106 10.83 8.71 -9.24
N MET A 107 10.94 7.62 -8.47
CA MET A 107 10.18 6.41 -8.77
C MET A 107 8.68 6.66 -8.62
N ARG A 108 7.93 6.11 -9.56
CA ARG A 108 6.48 6.01 -9.50
C ARG A 108 6.07 4.55 -9.65
N MET A 109 4.92 4.23 -9.09
CA MET A 109 4.35 2.90 -9.16
C MET A 109 2.82 2.89 -9.08
N ASP A 110 2.22 1.94 -9.80
CA ASP A 110 0.80 1.62 -9.70
C ASP A 110 0.57 0.18 -10.16
N VAL A 111 -0.63 -0.32 -9.89
CA VAL A 111 -1.10 -1.64 -10.30
C VAL A 111 -1.47 -1.61 -11.79
N PRO A 112 -0.99 -2.58 -12.60
CA PRO A 112 -1.28 -2.65 -14.02
C PRO A 112 -2.77 -2.81 -14.32
N GLU A 113 -3.20 -2.32 -15.48
CA GLU A 113 -4.60 -2.30 -15.91
C GLU A 113 -5.22 -3.70 -16.04
N GLU A 114 -4.39 -4.74 -16.20
CA GLU A 114 -4.83 -6.13 -16.28
C GLU A 114 -5.59 -6.58 -15.02
N ILE A 115 -5.28 -6.02 -13.85
CA ILE A 115 -6.00 -6.29 -12.59
C ILE A 115 -7.45 -5.78 -12.66
N GLU A 116 -7.72 -4.76 -13.47
CA GLU A 116 -9.06 -4.19 -13.62
C GLU A 116 -10.05 -5.18 -14.22
N ARG A 117 -9.57 -6.24 -14.89
CA ARG A 117 -10.40 -7.33 -15.42
C ARG A 117 -11.11 -8.15 -14.33
N LEU A 118 -10.62 -8.08 -13.09
CA LEU A 118 -11.23 -8.77 -11.95
C LEU A 118 -12.37 -7.97 -11.31
N ARG A 119 -12.55 -6.69 -11.68
CA ARG A 119 -13.55 -5.80 -11.10
C ARG A 119 -14.98 -6.24 -11.42
N TYR A 120 -15.83 -6.20 -10.41
CA TYR A 120 -17.28 -6.34 -10.57
C TYR A 120 -18.03 -5.52 -9.50
N ARG A 121 -19.34 -5.32 -9.69
CA ARG A 121 -20.21 -4.51 -8.80
C ARG A 121 -19.63 -3.11 -8.53
N PRO A 122 -19.49 -2.26 -9.57
CA PRO A 122 -18.98 -0.91 -9.40
C PRO A 122 -19.89 -0.09 -8.50
N LYS A 123 -19.28 0.75 -7.67
CA LYS A 123 -19.93 1.79 -6.86
C LYS A 123 -19.20 3.10 -7.08
N HIS A 124 -19.95 4.19 -6.98
CA HIS A 124 -19.46 5.54 -7.21
C HIS A 124 -20.15 6.51 -6.25
N GLN A 125 -19.36 7.34 -5.58
CA GLN A 125 -19.82 8.40 -4.68
C GLN A 125 -18.93 9.63 -4.85
N GLU A 126 -19.48 10.82 -4.64
CA GLU A 126 -18.75 12.08 -4.76
C GLU A 126 -19.14 13.03 -3.62
N ASN A 127 -18.22 13.96 -3.31
CA ASN A 127 -18.42 15.03 -2.35
C ASN A 127 -18.92 14.53 -0.98
N ILE A 128 -18.28 13.49 -0.46
CA ILE A 128 -18.60 12.95 0.85
C ILE A 128 -17.92 13.81 1.91
N GLU A 129 -18.70 14.58 2.66
CA GLU A 129 -18.20 15.43 3.73
C GLU A 129 -18.05 14.64 5.03
N VAL A 130 -16.85 14.67 5.61
CA VAL A 130 -16.56 14.11 6.93
C VAL A 130 -16.25 15.27 7.87
N GLN A 131 -17.04 15.39 8.92
CA GLN A 131 -16.90 16.46 9.91
C GLN A 131 -15.65 16.24 10.77
N SER A 132 -15.17 17.31 11.41
CA SER A 132 -14.04 17.22 12.35
C SER A 132 -14.33 16.20 13.45
N ASP A 133 -13.31 15.40 13.78
CA ASP A 133 -13.32 14.44 14.88
C ASP A 133 -14.47 13.43 14.79
N SER A 134 -14.75 13.00 13.55
CA SER A 134 -15.85 12.10 13.23
C SER A 134 -15.46 11.07 12.18
N GLU A 135 -16.29 10.04 12.06
CA GLU A 135 -16.24 9.07 10.99
C GLU A 135 -17.64 8.81 10.43
N ILE A 136 -17.69 8.39 9.17
CA ILE A 136 -18.91 8.00 8.46
C ILE A 136 -18.75 6.57 7.96
N ILE A 137 -19.84 5.81 7.97
CA ILE A 137 -19.90 4.48 7.36
C ILE A 137 -20.28 4.64 5.88
N LEU A 138 -19.59 3.94 4.99
CA LEU A 138 -19.92 3.88 3.57
C LEU A 138 -20.86 2.70 3.30
N ASP A 139 -22.18 2.91 3.39
CA ASP A 139 -23.17 1.83 3.31
C ASP A 139 -23.07 0.96 2.04
N ASP A 140 -22.71 1.58 0.92
CA ASP A 140 -22.59 0.91 -0.38
C ASP A 140 -21.24 0.24 -0.63
N VAL A 141 -20.27 0.40 0.26
CA VAL A 141 -18.89 -0.10 0.13
C VAL A 141 -18.58 -1.02 1.30
N ASN A 142 -18.61 -2.33 1.06
CA ASN A 142 -18.33 -3.33 2.09
C ASN A 142 -17.76 -4.60 1.47
N GLY A 143 -17.01 -5.36 2.27
CA GLY A 143 -16.42 -6.64 1.88
C GLY A 143 -14.98 -6.77 2.31
N ASN A 144 -14.40 -7.94 2.03
CA ASN A 144 -13.01 -8.28 2.31
C ASN A 144 -12.20 -8.62 1.04
N SER A 145 -12.77 -8.38 -0.14
CA SER A 145 -12.08 -8.49 -1.42
C SER A 145 -12.54 -7.34 -2.33
N LEU A 146 -11.81 -6.22 -2.27
CA LEU A 146 -12.22 -4.94 -2.82
C LEU A 146 -11.04 -4.20 -3.46
N GLU A 147 -11.34 -3.39 -4.46
CA GLU A 147 -10.52 -2.26 -4.87
C GLU A 147 -11.29 -0.98 -4.58
N ILE A 148 -10.64 0.00 -3.97
CA ILE A 148 -11.19 1.31 -3.64
C ILE A 148 -10.24 2.38 -4.18
N LYS A 149 -10.74 3.26 -5.06
CA LYS A 149 -10.06 4.49 -5.49
C LYS A 149 -10.71 5.67 -4.78
N MET A 150 -9.91 6.52 -4.15
CA MET A 150 -10.37 7.70 -3.42
C MET A 150 -9.51 8.90 -3.72
N GLU A 151 -10.15 10.05 -3.90
CA GLU A 151 -9.48 11.35 -3.96
C GLU A 151 -10.07 12.26 -2.89
N PHE A 152 -9.22 12.77 -2.01
CA PHE A 152 -9.58 13.76 -1.01
C PHE A 152 -9.34 15.17 -1.56
N GLU A 153 -10.25 16.10 -1.27
CA GLU A 153 -9.95 17.52 -1.47
C GLU A 153 -8.83 17.97 -0.52
N ASN A 154 -8.18 19.07 -0.89
CA ASN A 154 -7.21 19.72 -0.01
C ASN A 154 -7.86 20.05 1.33
N SER A 155 -7.23 19.61 2.42
CA SER A 155 -7.78 19.78 3.77
C SER A 155 -6.70 20.19 4.76
N SER A 156 -7.13 20.94 5.78
CA SER A 156 -6.35 21.27 6.98
C SER A 156 -6.61 20.32 8.15
N ALA A 157 -7.25 19.17 7.91
CA ALA A 157 -7.40 18.12 8.90
C ALA A 157 -6.02 17.65 9.39
N ALA A 158 -5.91 17.45 10.70
CA ALA A 158 -4.66 17.00 11.31
C ALA A 158 -4.34 15.56 10.90
N GLU A 159 -5.37 14.74 10.74
CA GLU A 159 -5.29 13.39 10.20
C GLU A 159 -6.63 13.04 9.53
N TYR A 160 -6.58 12.35 8.40
CA TYR A 160 -7.76 11.86 7.72
C TYR A 160 -7.43 10.61 6.91
N GLY A 161 -8.46 9.85 6.57
CA GLY A 161 -8.27 8.65 5.77
C GLY A 161 -9.46 7.73 5.82
N ILE A 162 -9.18 6.43 5.71
CA ILE A 162 -10.16 5.37 5.55
C ILE A 162 -9.81 4.20 6.47
N LYS A 163 -10.84 3.62 7.05
CA LYS A 163 -10.78 2.40 7.85
C LYS A 163 -11.48 1.30 7.06
N ILE A 164 -10.84 0.14 6.99
CA ILE A 164 -11.32 -1.01 6.23
C ILE A 164 -11.42 -2.23 7.13
N CYS A 165 -12.17 -3.23 6.67
CA CYS A 165 -12.42 -4.46 7.43
C CYS A 165 -12.93 -4.15 8.85
N CYS A 166 -13.81 -3.15 8.97
CA CYS A 166 -14.33 -2.70 10.25
C CYS A 166 -15.46 -3.61 10.72
N SER A 167 -15.37 -4.11 11.96
CA SER A 167 -16.51 -4.69 12.66
C SER A 167 -17.53 -3.59 13.01
N PRO A 168 -18.84 -3.90 13.14
CA PRO A 168 -19.84 -2.89 13.49
C PRO A 168 -19.54 -2.15 14.81
N ASP A 169 -18.99 -2.86 15.79
CA ASP A 169 -18.60 -2.34 17.10
C ASP A 169 -17.22 -1.67 17.13
N GLY A 170 -16.48 -1.65 16.01
CA GLY A 170 -15.17 -1.01 15.89
C GLY A 170 -14.01 -1.74 16.59
N GLN A 171 -14.23 -2.95 17.10
CA GLN A 171 -13.17 -3.76 17.73
C GLN A 171 -12.13 -4.29 16.74
N GLU A 172 -12.54 -4.58 15.51
CA GLU A 172 -11.66 -5.02 14.43
C GLU A 172 -11.68 -3.99 13.30
N GLN A 173 -10.50 -3.55 12.83
CA GLN A 173 -10.32 -2.56 11.77
C GLN A 173 -8.86 -2.50 11.32
N THR A 174 -8.63 -2.06 10.08
CA THR A 174 -7.33 -1.58 9.61
C THR A 174 -7.45 -0.11 9.27
N VAL A 175 -6.57 0.73 9.81
CA VAL A 175 -6.65 2.19 9.61
C VAL A 175 -5.60 2.62 8.61
N ILE A 176 -6.03 3.28 7.53
CA ILE A 176 -5.18 3.89 6.51
C ILE A 176 -5.33 5.40 6.68
N SER A 177 -4.26 6.08 7.09
CA SER A 177 -4.32 7.50 7.44
C SER A 177 -3.23 8.31 6.77
N TYR A 178 -3.54 9.58 6.51
CA TYR A 178 -2.57 10.57 6.10
C TYR A 178 -2.53 11.70 7.12
N ASN A 179 -1.32 12.05 7.55
CA ASN A 179 -1.07 13.17 8.44
C ASN A 179 -0.19 14.20 7.71
N PRO A 180 -0.74 15.39 7.37
CA PRO A 180 0.03 16.44 6.70
C PRO A 180 1.18 17.01 7.55
N GLY A 181 1.05 17.00 8.88
CA GLY A 181 2.10 17.46 9.79
C GLY A 181 3.32 16.55 9.80
N ASP A 182 3.09 15.24 9.71
CA ASP A 182 4.15 14.22 9.66
C ASP A 182 4.68 14.00 8.24
N ASN A 183 3.98 14.47 7.20
CA ASN A 183 4.20 14.11 5.80
C ASN A 183 4.27 12.58 5.63
N ALA A 184 3.29 11.87 6.18
CA ALA A 184 3.30 10.42 6.22
C ALA A 184 1.94 9.80 5.89
N LEU A 185 1.98 8.75 5.07
CA LEU A 185 0.91 7.79 4.89
C LEU A 185 1.15 6.62 5.84
N LYS A 186 0.15 6.24 6.63
CA LYS A 186 0.25 5.16 7.61
C LYS A 186 -0.77 4.06 7.33
N VAL A 187 -0.37 2.83 7.62
CA VAL A 187 -1.28 1.68 7.70
C VAL A 187 -1.10 1.04 9.07
N ASP A 188 -2.09 1.21 9.93
CA ASP A 188 -2.13 0.68 11.30
C ASP A 188 -2.90 -0.66 11.30
N THR A 189 -2.19 -1.71 11.70
CA THR A 189 -2.73 -3.07 11.80
C THR A 189 -2.98 -3.55 13.23
N ASN A 190 -2.91 -2.67 14.24
CA ASN A 190 -2.98 -3.02 15.67
C ASN A 190 -4.29 -3.72 16.06
N ASN A 191 -5.38 -3.42 15.35
CA ASN A 191 -6.71 -3.98 15.57
C ASN A 191 -7.21 -4.75 14.34
N SER A 192 -6.33 -5.21 13.45
CA SER A 192 -6.74 -5.85 12.19
C SER A 192 -6.89 -7.36 12.28
N GLY A 193 -7.12 -7.87 13.50
CA GLY A 193 -7.25 -9.30 13.78
C GLY A 193 -7.19 -9.60 15.28
N PRO A 194 -7.10 -10.89 15.65
CA PRO A 194 -6.99 -11.32 17.04
C PRO A 194 -5.79 -10.75 17.78
N GLU A 195 -5.83 -10.77 19.12
CA GLU A 195 -4.79 -10.23 20.00
C GLU A 195 -3.37 -10.70 19.67
N LYS A 196 -3.22 -11.97 19.26
CA LYS A 196 -1.93 -12.60 18.92
C LYS A 196 -1.44 -12.31 17.51
N SER A 197 -2.21 -11.60 16.69
CA SER A 197 -1.79 -11.19 15.36
C SER A 197 -0.63 -10.20 15.46
N PRO A 198 0.30 -10.16 14.48
CA PRO A 198 1.29 -9.10 14.37
C PRO A 198 0.64 -7.71 14.36
N LYS A 199 1.12 -6.82 15.23
CA LYS A 199 0.60 -5.46 15.42
C LYS A 199 1.67 -4.43 15.10
N HIS A 200 1.45 -3.65 14.05
CA HIS A 200 2.42 -2.66 13.59
C HIS A 200 1.71 -1.47 12.95
N VAL A 201 2.41 -0.35 12.90
CA VAL A 201 2.04 0.81 12.10
C VAL A 201 3.16 1.03 11.10
N GLU A 202 2.90 0.75 9.83
CA GLU A 202 3.82 1.11 8.75
C GLU A 202 3.64 2.59 8.41
N SER A 203 4.72 3.31 8.16
CA SER A 203 4.69 4.75 7.92
C SER A 203 5.58 5.13 6.73
N ALA A 204 4.97 5.33 5.57
CA ALA A 204 5.66 5.77 4.36
C ALA A 204 5.74 7.30 4.30
N PRO A 205 6.88 7.88 3.91
CA PRO A 205 7.00 9.31 3.70
C PRO A 205 6.20 9.72 2.46
N LEU A 206 5.23 10.61 2.64
CA LEU A 206 4.42 11.16 1.57
C LEU A 206 4.22 12.65 1.85
N LYS A 207 4.84 13.50 1.04
CA LYS A 207 4.65 14.94 1.13
C LYS A 207 3.76 15.40 -0.02
N LEU A 208 2.58 15.89 0.30
CA LEU A 208 1.73 16.59 -0.66
C LEU A 208 2.19 18.04 -0.82
N THR A 209 2.24 18.53 -2.05
CA THR A 209 2.53 19.93 -2.36
C THR A 209 1.29 20.81 -2.18
N ALA A 210 1.47 22.13 -2.15
CA ALA A 210 0.35 23.05 -1.96
C ALA A 210 -0.68 22.91 -3.10
N GLY A 211 -1.92 22.55 -2.74
CA GLY A 211 -2.99 22.33 -3.70
C GLY A 211 -3.06 20.89 -4.25
N GLU A 212 -2.09 20.04 -3.92
CA GLU A 212 -2.08 18.63 -4.32
C GLU A 212 -3.01 17.79 -3.44
N ARG A 213 -3.92 17.10 -4.11
CA ARG A 213 -4.88 16.19 -3.47
C ARG A 213 -4.23 14.87 -3.10
N LEU A 214 -4.68 14.28 -2.00
CA LEU A 214 -4.35 12.89 -1.68
C LEU A 214 -5.18 11.98 -2.58
N GLN A 215 -4.51 11.11 -3.33
CA GLN A 215 -5.14 10.06 -4.12
C GLN A 215 -4.71 8.72 -3.56
N LEU A 216 -5.68 7.88 -3.19
CA LEU A 216 -5.45 6.53 -2.71
C LEU A 216 -6.08 5.51 -3.66
N ARG A 217 -5.35 4.43 -3.93
CA ARG A 217 -5.86 3.21 -4.56
C ARG A 217 -5.55 2.05 -3.62
N ILE A 218 -6.59 1.46 -3.06
CA ILE A 218 -6.52 0.49 -1.97
C ILE A 218 -7.08 -0.83 -2.46
N PHE A 219 -6.33 -1.90 -2.24
CA PHE A 219 -6.74 -3.27 -2.51
C PHE A 219 -6.83 -4.02 -1.19
N ILE A 220 -7.93 -4.72 -1.00
CA ILE A 220 -8.19 -5.60 0.14
C ILE A 220 -8.34 -6.99 -0.45
N ASP A 221 -7.59 -7.96 0.06
CA ASP A 221 -7.77 -9.37 -0.29
C ASP A 221 -7.59 -10.25 0.94
N ARG A 222 -8.68 -10.35 1.71
CA ARG A 222 -8.88 -11.16 2.92
C ARG A 222 -7.84 -10.90 4.01
N SER A 223 -6.62 -11.35 3.79
CA SER A 223 -5.49 -11.30 4.72
C SER A 223 -4.37 -10.33 4.29
N VAL A 224 -4.59 -9.52 3.26
CA VAL A 224 -3.64 -8.49 2.82
C VAL A 224 -4.37 -7.20 2.44
N VAL A 225 -3.72 -6.08 2.70
CA VAL A 225 -4.08 -4.77 2.16
C VAL A 225 -2.88 -4.18 1.42
N GLU A 226 -3.13 -3.58 0.26
CA GLU A 226 -2.16 -2.77 -0.48
C GLU A 226 -2.72 -1.38 -0.74
N VAL A 227 -1.97 -0.35 -0.36
CA VAL A 227 -2.36 1.06 -0.46
C VAL A 227 -1.34 1.77 -1.33
N PHE A 228 -1.77 2.26 -2.49
CA PHE A 228 -0.98 3.10 -3.39
C PHE A 228 -1.42 4.54 -3.22
N ALA A 229 -0.48 5.47 -3.06
CA ALA A 229 -0.76 6.88 -2.85
C ALA A 229 -0.04 7.77 -3.85
N ASN A 230 -0.82 8.58 -4.59
CA ASN A 230 -0.36 9.54 -5.60
C ASN A 230 0.63 8.96 -6.63
N ASN A 231 0.59 7.64 -6.87
CA ASN A 231 1.60 6.89 -7.64
C ASN A 231 3.04 6.98 -7.09
N ARG A 232 3.24 7.52 -5.88
CA ARG A 232 4.56 7.78 -5.28
C ARG A 232 4.93 6.77 -4.22
N GLN A 233 3.95 6.35 -3.43
CA GLN A 233 4.17 5.39 -2.36
C GLN A 233 3.22 4.22 -2.47
N ALA A 234 3.67 3.07 -1.98
CA ALA A 234 2.84 1.90 -1.84
C ALA A 234 3.19 1.14 -0.55
N ILE A 235 2.19 0.92 0.31
CA ILE A 235 2.30 0.13 1.53
C ILE A 235 1.54 -1.17 1.33
N MET A 236 2.18 -2.30 1.64
CA MET A 236 1.54 -3.60 1.67
C MET A 236 1.61 -4.17 3.09
N ARG A 237 0.49 -4.62 3.65
CA ARG A 237 0.43 -5.20 5.00
C ARG A 237 -0.40 -6.47 5.04
N ARG A 238 0.04 -7.41 5.88
CA ARG A 238 -0.83 -8.51 6.31
C ARG A 238 -1.86 -7.97 7.29
N ILE A 239 -3.08 -8.41 7.14
CA ILE A 239 -4.18 -8.21 8.09
C ILE A 239 -4.84 -9.57 8.34
N TYR A 240 -5.52 -9.74 9.46
CA TYR A 240 -6.09 -11.01 9.87
C TYR A 240 -7.51 -10.85 10.42
N PRO A 241 -8.43 -10.17 9.69
CA PRO A 241 -9.79 -10.05 10.15
C PRO A 241 -10.42 -11.45 10.26
N GLU A 242 -10.86 -11.83 11.46
CA GLU A 242 -11.44 -13.16 11.70
C GLU A 242 -12.96 -13.13 11.80
N ARG A 243 -13.56 -11.97 12.09
CA ARG A 243 -15.01 -11.88 12.19
C ARG A 243 -15.64 -11.81 10.81
N SER A 244 -16.72 -12.56 10.61
CA SER A 244 -17.48 -12.54 9.36
C SER A 244 -18.18 -11.19 9.10
N ASP A 245 -18.37 -10.38 10.14
CA ASP A 245 -19.02 -9.06 10.06
C ASP A 245 -18.03 -7.89 9.95
N SER A 246 -16.71 -8.16 9.92
CA SER A 246 -15.66 -7.15 9.72
C SER A 246 -15.51 -6.76 8.25
N THR A 247 -16.57 -6.20 7.69
CA THR A 247 -16.69 -5.88 6.27
C THR A 247 -16.96 -4.41 6.01
N GLN A 248 -17.18 -3.59 7.05
CA GLN A 248 -17.51 -2.19 6.86
C GLN A 248 -16.29 -1.39 6.41
N VAL A 249 -16.56 -0.34 5.63
CA VAL A 249 -15.60 0.70 5.29
C VAL A 249 -16.07 2.01 5.89
N ARG A 250 -15.16 2.75 6.52
CA ARG A 250 -15.44 4.04 7.15
C ARG A 250 -14.45 5.09 6.69
N VAL A 251 -14.88 6.33 6.52
CA VAL A 251 -13.99 7.48 6.26
C VAL A 251 -13.99 8.36 7.49
N PHE A 252 -12.83 8.88 7.88
CA PHE A 252 -12.70 9.67 9.11
C PHE A 252 -11.84 10.92 8.89
N ALA A 253 -12.02 11.89 9.79
CA ALA A 253 -11.22 13.10 9.87
C ALA A 253 -11.05 13.55 11.33
N SER A 254 -9.88 14.10 11.64
CA SER A 254 -9.51 14.59 12.98
C SER A 254 -8.97 16.01 12.91
N GLY A 255 -9.33 16.85 13.88
CA GLY A 255 -8.87 18.24 14.02
C GLY A 255 -9.51 19.26 13.06
N ASN A 256 -9.86 18.86 11.83
CA ASN A 256 -10.76 19.60 10.92
C ASN A 256 -11.52 18.62 10.01
N SER A 257 -12.50 19.12 9.26
CA SER A 257 -13.23 18.34 8.26
C SER A 257 -12.38 18.05 7.01
N VAL A 258 -12.79 17.02 6.26
CA VAL A 258 -12.26 16.71 4.93
C VAL A 258 -13.43 16.35 4.01
N THR A 259 -13.27 16.60 2.71
CA THR A 259 -14.20 16.12 1.69
C THR A 259 -13.52 15.02 0.88
N VAL A 260 -14.15 13.86 0.77
CA VAL A 260 -13.81 12.89 -0.27
C VAL A 260 -14.46 13.38 -1.56
N ARG A 261 -13.66 13.93 -2.45
CA ARG A 261 -14.14 14.46 -3.74
C ARG A 261 -14.77 13.35 -4.57
N ARG A 262 -14.09 12.22 -4.65
CA ARG A 262 -14.49 11.07 -5.46
C ARG A 262 -14.10 9.78 -4.77
N LEU A 263 -15.03 8.82 -4.77
CA LEU A 263 -14.81 7.46 -4.35
C LEU A 263 -15.40 6.52 -5.38
N GLU A 264 -14.59 5.58 -5.85
CA GLU A 264 -15.01 4.48 -6.68
C GLU A 264 -14.58 3.17 -6.01
N SER A 265 -15.44 2.15 -6.05
CA SER A 265 -15.06 0.84 -5.53
C SER A 265 -15.61 -0.29 -6.38
N TRP A 266 -14.89 -1.39 -6.37
CA TRP A 266 -15.26 -2.63 -7.03
C TRP A 266 -15.00 -3.78 -6.08
N HIS A 267 -15.85 -4.80 -6.14
CA HIS A 267 -15.44 -6.10 -5.66
C HIS A 267 -14.44 -6.70 -6.66
N ILE A 268 -13.48 -7.47 -6.16
CA ILE A 268 -12.44 -8.12 -6.97
C ILE A 268 -12.68 -9.63 -7.00
N SER A 269 -12.71 -10.19 -8.21
CA SER A 269 -12.94 -11.62 -8.42
C SER A 269 -11.65 -12.40 -8.12
N PRO A 270 -11.73 -13.67 -7.69
CA PRO A 270 -10.57 -14.54 -7.61
C PRO A 270 -9.84 -14.60 -8.95
N SER A 271 -8.51 -14.48 -8.92
CA SER A 271 -7.67 -14.57 -10.12
C SER A 271 -7.59 -15.99 -10.69
N ASN A 272 -7.82 -17.00 -9.84
CA ASN A 272 -8.00 -18.39 -10.24
C ASN A 272 -9.38 -18.89 -9.76
N PRO A 273 -10.38 -18.98 -10.66
CA PRO A 273 -11.74 -19.38 -10.28
C PRO A 273 -11.93 -20.90 -10.13
N TYR A 274 -10.86 -21.70 -10.29
CA TYR A 274 -10.89 -23.17 -10.27
C TYR A 274 -10.39 -23.75 -8.95
#